data_AF-A0A238VU68-F1
#
_entry.id   AF-A0A238VU68-F1
#
_cell.length_a   1.000
_cell.length_b   1.000
_cell.length_c   1.000
_cell.angle_alpha   90.00
_cell.angle_beta   90.00
_cell.angle_gamma   90.00
#
_symmetry.space_group_name_H-M   'P 1'
#
loop_
_entity.id
_entity.type
_entity.pdbx_description
1 polymer ?
#
loop_
_entity_poly.entity_id
_entity_poly.type
_entity_poly.pdbx_seq_one_letter_code
_entity_poly.pdbx_strand_id
1 'polypeptide(L)'
;MKKLVIIFLVLIVGQSMVSQEKINEFAFEYEAVTRGFYQKIKVNKETLVFSEDRTVKKSSTVKLNNKQWNKILELVDEIKLKNLSSLKAPSEKRKFDGAAHSKLKVLYKDDLYESPSFDHGNPPLEIKGLVDYIIELSQSAK
;
A
#
# COMPACT_ATOMS: atom_id res chain seq x y z
N MET A 1 -27.05 47.29 26.83
CA MET A 1 -27.23 47.11 25.37
C MET A 1 -25.86 46.95 24.73
N LYS A 2 -25.68 45.87 23.96
CA LYS A 2 -24.78 45.65 22.80
C LYS A 2 -23.73 46.76 22.56
N LYS A 3 -22.42 46.53 22.43
CA LYS A 3 -21.70 45.60 21.52
C LYS A 3 -20.27 45.39 22.09
N LEU A 4 -19.85 44.17 22.45
CA LEU A 4 -19.06 43.22 21.63
C LEU A 4 -18.39 43.80 20.38
N VAL A 5 -17.06 43.88 20.36
CA VAL A 5 -16.15 43.16 19.43
C VAL A 5 -14.73 43.32 19.98
N ILE A 6 -14.17 42.26 20.58
CA ILE A 6 -12.72 42.09 20.69
C ILE A 6 -12.36 40.96 19.73
N ILE A 7 -11.53 41.32 18.77
CA ILE A 7 -10.84 40.44 17.84
C ILE A 7 -10.03 39.43 18.67
N PHE A 8 -10.40 38.15 18.59
CA PHE A 8 -9.50 37.07 18.93
C PHE A 8 -9.30 36.24 17.68
N LEU A 9 -8.19 36.54 17.00
CA LEU A 9 -7.58 35.75 15.95
C LEU A 9 -7.17 34.40 16.56
N VAL A 10 -8.12 33.49 16.72
CA VAL A 10 -7.80 32.08 17.03
C VAL A 10 -7.26 31.49 15.74
N LEU A 11 -5.94 31.54 15.64
CA LEU A 11 -5.09 30.65 14.87
C LEU A 11 -5.73 29.25 14.79
N ILE A 12 -6.34 28.94 13.64
CA ILE A 12 -6.64 27.57 13.25
C ILE A 12 -5.28 26.93 12.90
N VAL A 13 -4.50 26.60 13.92
CA VAL A 13 -3.35 25.71 13.82
C VAL A 13 -3.75 24.45 14.56
N GLY A 14 -4.73 23.75 13.99
CA GLY A 14 -5.34 22.56 14.60
C GLY A 14 -5.38 21.35 13.67
N GLN A 15 -4.72 21.39 12.50
CA GLN A 15 -4.66 20.26 11.58
C GLN A 15 -3.21 19.99 11.16
N SER A 16 -2.38 19.57 12.11
CA SER A 16 -1.08 18.96 11.76
C SER A 16 -0.62 17.87 12.72
N MET A 17 -1.20 17.75 13.93
CA MET A 17 -0.74 16.76 14.90
C MET A 17 -1.37 15.37 14.73
N VAL A 18 -2.65 15.29 14.35
CA VAL A 18 -3.39 14.01 14.28
C VAL A 18 -2.94 13.13 13.09
N SER A 19 -2.24 13.70 12.10
CA SER A 19 -1.76 12.95 10.93
C SER A 19 -0.40 12.28 11.13
N GLN A 20 0.36 12.61 12.19
CA GLN A 20 1.75 12.16 12.33
C GLN A 20 1.91 10.75 12.92
N GLU A 21 0.97 10.23 13.69
CA GLU A 21 1.09 8.88 14.28
C GLU A 21 0.89 7.75 13.27
N LYS A 22 0.02 7.95 12.27
CA LYS A 22 -0.31 6.96 11.25
C LYS A 22 0.86 6.59 10.33
N ILE A 23 1.90 7.43 10.30
CA ILE A 23 3.00 7.38 9.33
C ILE A 23 3.93 6.17 9.58
N ASN A 24 4.07 5.69 10.81
CA ASN A 24 4.97 4.56 11.15
C ASN A 24 4.23 3.23 11.33
N GLU A 25 2.91 3.22 11.27
CA GLU A 25 2.09 2.05 11.65
C GLU A 25 1.83 1.08 10.50
N PHE A 26 2.08 1.51 9.26
CA PHE A 26 1.81 0.72 8.06
C PHE A 26 3.07 0.11 7.46
N ALA A 27 2.95 -1.15 7.03
CA ALA A 27 3.84 -1.78 6.08
C ALA A 27 3.05 -2.64 5.09
N PHE A 28 3.59 -2.80 3.88
CA PHE A 28 2.92 -3.48 2.78
C PHE A 28 3.83 -4.55 2.19
N GLU A 29 3.24 -5.67 1.79
CA GLU A 29 3.92 -6.68 0.97
C GLU A 29 3.04 -7.05 -0.21
N TYR A 30 3.57 -6.85 -1.41
CA TYR A 30 3.01 -7.36 -2.65
C TYR A 30 3.87 -8.53 -3.14
N GLU A 31 3.23 -9.64 -3.50
CA GLU A 31 3.90 -10.80 -4.09
C GLU A 31 3.20 -11.18 -5.38
N ALA A 32 3.98 -11.54 -6.40
CA ALA A 32 3.53 -12.15 -7.64
C ALA A 32 4.44 -13.32 -8.00
N VAL A 33 3.88 -14.51 -8.23
CA VAL A 33 4.67 -15.73 -8.35
C VAL A 33 4.08 -16.75 -9.34
N THR A 34 4.97 -17.39 -10.09
CA THR A 34 4.74 -18.64 -10.83
C THR A 34 5.85 -19.65 -10.50
N ARG A 35 5.97 -20.73 -11.28
CA ARG A 35 7.11 -21.66 -11.16
C ARG A 35 8.44 -21.05 -11.62
N GLY A 36 8.41 -20.14 -12.61
CA GLY A 36 9.61 -19.53 -13.22
C GLY A 36 9.73 -18.02 -13.01
N PHE A 37 8.74 -17.39 -12.36
CA PHE A 37 8.71 -15.96 -12.09
C PHE A 37 8.46 -15.71 -10.60
N TYR A 38 9.18 -14.74 -10.04
CA TYR A 38 8.95 -14.27 -8.69
C TYR A 38 9.20 -12.78 -8.63
N GLN A 39 8.29 -12.07 -7.98
CA GLN A 39 8.40 -10.66 -7.66
C GLN A 39 7.85 -10.46 -6.26
N LYS A 40 8.63 -9.80 -5.40
CA LYS A 40 8.19 -9.35 -4.09
C LYS A 40 8.54 -7.88 -3.91
N ILE A 41 7.57 -7.10 -3.47
CA ILE A 41 7.75 -5.69 -3.11
C ILE A 41 7.37 -5.54 -1.65
N LYS A 42 8.29 -5.06 -0.81
CA LYS A 42 8.01 -4.67 0.57
C LYS A 42 8.10 -3.16 0.68
N VAL A 43 7.13 -2.55 1.32
CA VAL A 43 7.08 -1.09 1.49
C VAL A 43 6.87 -0.74 2.95
N ASN A 44 7.68 0.17 3.45
CA ASN A 44 7.46 0.87 4.71
C ASN A 44 7.65 2.38 4.48
N LYS A 45 7.54 3.17 5.54
CA LYS A 45 7.68 4.63 5.48
C LYS A 45 8.93 5.11 4.75
N GLU A 46 10.05 4.43 4.96
CA GLU A 46 11.35 4.91 4.53
C GLU A 46 11.74 4.35 3.16
N THR A 47 11.34 3.12 2.88
CA THR A 47 11.90 2.33 1.79
C THR A 47 10.88 1.44 1.10
N LEU A 48 11.16 1.23 -0.19
CA LEU A 48 10.60 0.16 -1.00
C LEU A 48 11.73 -0.80 -1.34
N VAL A 49 11.52 -2.08 -1.05
CA VAL A 49 12.45 -3.17 -1.39
C VAL A 49 11.79 -4.04 -2.46
N PHE A 50 12.37 -4.09 -3.64
CA PHE A 50 11.99 -4.98 -4.73
C PHE A 50 12.89 -6.21 -4.75
N SER A 51 12.35 -7.39 -5.03
CA SER A 51 13.14 -8.61 -5.20
C SER A 51 12.56 -9.54 -6.25
N GLU A 52 13.45 -10.12 -7.06
CA GLU A 52 13.12 -11.09 -8.11
C GLU A 52 13.33 -12.55 -7.66
N ASP A 53 13.79 -12.77 -6.43
CA ASP A 53 13.97 -14.12 -5.88
C ASP A 53 13.46 -14.26 -4.44
N ARG A 54 13.17 -15.51 -4.06
CA ARG A 54 12.66 -15.84 -2.71
C ARG A 54 13.70 -15.68 -1.61
N THR A 55 14.98 -15.60 -1.97
CA THR A 55 16.12 -15.52 -1.07
C THR A 55 16.59 -14.08 -0.81
N VAL A 56 15.98 -13.09 -1.47
CA VAL A 56 16.31 -11.66 -1.38
C VAL A 56 17.73 -11.32 -1.88
N LYS A 57 18.41 -12.26 -2.54
CA LYS A 57 19.78 -12.06 -3.05
C LYS A 57 19.82 -11.07 -4.21
N LYS A 58 18.82 -11.14 -5.09
CA LYS A 58 18.53 -10.16 -6.13
C LYS A 58 17.45 -9.22 -5.61
N SER A 59 17.86 -8.26 -4.79
CA SER A 59 16.98 -7.23 -4.28
C SER A 59 17.61 -5.85 -4.41
N SER A 60 16.74 -4.86 -4.55
CA SER A 60 17.08 -3.46 -4.71
C SER A 60 16.21 -2.64 -3.77
N THR A 61 16.78 -1.58 -3.22
CA THR A 61 16.11 -0.73 -2.25
C THR A 61 16.08 0.70 -2.78
N VAL A 62 14.90 1.29 -2.77
CA VAL A 62 14.67 2.69 -3.13
C VAL A 62 14.13 3.42 -1.92
N LYS A 63 14.64 4.63 -1.66
CA LYS A 63 14.09 5.50 -0.62
C LYS A 63 12.78 6.10 -1.11
N LEU A 64 11.76 6.07 -0.26
CA LEU A 64 10.51 6.78 -0.52
C LEU A 64 10.60 8.21 -0.01
N ASN A 65 10.13 9.14 -0.82
CA ASN A 65 9.90 10.51 -0.35
C ASN A 65 8.52 10.63 0.31
N ASN A 66 8.33 11.71 1.07
CA ASN A 66 7.09 11.95 1.81
C ASN A 66 5.85 11.99 0.90
N LYS A 67 5.97 12.50 -0.33
CA LYS A 67 4.84 12.56 -1.27
C LYS A 67 4.40 11.15 -1.69
N GLN A 68 5.36 10.27 -1.98
CA GLN A 68 5.10 8.87 -2.33
C GLN A 68 4.47 8.11 -1.16
N TRP A 69 5.04 8.26 0.04
CA TRP A 69 4.49 7.62 1.23
C TRP A 69 3.08 8.12 1.57
N ASN A 70 2.85 9.43 1.56
CA ASN A 70 1.52 9.99 1.81
C ASN A 70 0.50 9.49 0.78
N LYS A 71 0.91 9.31 -0.49
CA LYS A 71 0.00 8.77 -1.50
C LYS A 71 -0.40 7.31 -1.22
N ILE A 72 0.52 6.50 -0.70
CA ILE A 72 0.21 5.14 -0.23
C ILE A 72 -0.79 5.19 0.92
N LEU A 73 -0.59 6.10 1.89
CA LEU A 73 -1.49 6.27 3.03
C LEU A 73 -2.90 6.70 2.61
N GLU A 74 -3.02 7.62 1.65
CA GLU A 74 -4.31 8.01 1.06
C GLU A 74 -5.02 6.81 0.42
N LEU A 75 -4.28 6.03 -0.38
CA LEU A 75 -4.85 4.90 -1.11
C LEU A 75 -5.28 3.76 -0.18
N VAL A 76 -4.56 3.51 0.92
CA VAL A 76 -4.98 2.49 1.90
C VAL A 76 -6.16 2.96 2.75
N ASP A 77 -6.33 4.26 2.95
CA ASP A 77 -7.46 4.82 3.71
C ASP A 77 -8.81 4.66 3.00
N GLU A 78 -8.79 4.52 1.69
CA GLU A 78 -9.97 4.16 0.88
C GLU A 78 -10.36 2.68 1.04
N ILE A 79 -9.49 1.84 1.63
CA ILE A 79 -9.67 0.39 1.75
C ILE A 79 -10.21 0.03 3.13
N LYS A 80 -11.34 -0.68 3.18
CA LYS A 80 -11.80 -1.33 4.40
C LYS A 80 -10.97 -2.58 4.70
N LEU A 81 -9.87 -2.42 5.44
CA LEU A 81 -8.89 -3.50 5.73
C LEU A 81 -9.54 -4.78 6.28
N LYS A 82 -10.55 -4.67 7.14
CA LYS A 82 -11.30 -5.83 7.68
C LYS A 82 -11.97 -6.70 6.61
N ASN A 83 -12.22 -6.15 5.42
CA ASN A 83 -12.82 -6.85 4.29
C ASN A 83 -11.78 -7.37 3.30
N LEU A 84 -10.48 -7.10 3.50
CA LEU A 84 -9.43 -7.43 2.53
C LEU A 84 -9.39 -8.93 2.20
N SER A 85 -9.59 -9.79 3.21
CA SER A 85 -9.63 -11.25 3.07
C SER A 85 -10.86 -11.78 2.34
N SER A 86 -11.87 -10.94 2.10
CA SER A 86 -13.13 -11.31 1.44
C SER A 86 -13.24 -10.83 -0.02
N LEU A 87 -12.22 -10.12 -0.51
CA LEU A 87 -12.24 -9.58 -1.87
C LEU A 87 -12.25 -10.68 -2.93
N LYS A 88 -12.95 -10.40 -4.04
CA LYS A 88 -13.04 -11.33 -5.17
C LYS A 88 -12.04 -10.93 -6.26
N ALA A 89 -11.28 -11.90 -6.74
CA ALA A 89 -10.43 -11.70 -7.90
C ALA A 89 -11.30 -11.39 -9.14
N PRO A 90 -10.92 -10.41 -9.99
CA PRO A 90 -11.69 -10.07 -11.19
C PRO A 90 -11.68 -11.17 -12.27
N SER A 91 -10.67 -12.03 -12.26
CA SER A 91 -10.54 -13.19 -13.15
C SER A 91 -9.81 -14.34 -12.47
N GLU A 92 -9.72 -15.49 -13.17
CA GLU A 92 -9.07 -16.71 -12.69
C GLU A 92 -7.95 -17.19 -13.62
N LYS A 93 -7.32 -16.29 -14.38
CA LYS A 93 -6.29 -16.66 -15.38
C LYS A 93 -5.12 -17.41 -14.75
N ARG A 94 -4.76 -17.09 -13.49
CA ARG A 94 -3.74 -17.82 -12.72
C ARG A 94 -4.02 -19.31 -12.56
N LYS A 95 -5.29 -19.74 -12.58
CA LYS A 95 -5.66 -21.16 -12.50
C LYS A 95 -5.38 -21.94 -13.79
N PHE A 96 -5.20 -21.23 -14.91
CA PHE A 96 -5.01 -21.79 -16.24
C PHE A 96 -3.68 -21.31 -16.87
N ASP A 97 -2.68 -20.99 -16.03
CA ASP A 97 -1.36 -20.50 -16.46
C ASP A 97 -1.38 -19.23 -17.33
N GLY A 98 -2.45 -18.44 -17.23
CA GLY A 98 -2.61 -17.18 -17.97
C GLY A 98 -2.14 -15.94 -17.19
N ALA A 99 -1.77 -16.08 -15.92
CA ALA A 99 -1.23 -15.01 -15.08
C ALA A 99 -0.48 -15.56 -13.86
N ALA A 100 0.40 -14.76 -13.28
CA ALA A 100 1.01 -15.09 -11.98
C ALA A 100 0.00 -15.00 -10.84
N HIS A 101 0.18 -15.83 -9.80
CA HIS A 101 -0.58 -15.70 -8.56
C HIS A 101 -0.05 -14.48 -7.80
N SER A 102 -0.94 -13.53 -7.52
CA SER A 102 -0.62 -12.32 -6.78
C SER A 102 -1.43 -12.19 -5.50
N LYS A 103 -0.87 -11.48 -4.52
CA LYS A 103 -1.54 -11.13 -3.27
C LYS A 103 -0.99 -9.84 -2.68
N LEU A 104 -1.82 -9.18 -1.88
CA LEU A 104 -1.45 -8.01 -1.09
C LEU A 104 -1.58 -8.35 0.40
N LYS A 105 -0.57 -7.98 1.17
CA LYS A 105 -0.59 -7.96 2.62
C LYS A 105 -0.41 -6.53 3.12
N VAL A 106 -1.19 -6.17 4.13
CA VAL A 106 -1.12 -4.89 4.83
C VAL A 106 -0.93 -5.21 6.30
N LEU A 107 0.23 -4.82 6.83
CA LEU A 107 0.47 -4.77 8.26
C LEU A 107 0.05 -3.38 8.75
N TYR A 108 -0.86 -3.33 9.72
CA TYR A 108 -1.24 -2.11 10.40
C TYR A 108 -1.12 -2.32 11.91
N LYS A 109 -0.20 -1.60 12.55
CA LYS A 109 0.22 -1.90 13.93
C LYS A 109 0.67 -3.37 14.02
N ASP A 110 -0.01 -4.18 14.82
CA ASP A 110 0.26 -5.60 15.00
C ASP A 110 -0.68 -6.51 14.20
N ASP A 111 -1.66 -5.93 13.50
CA ASP A 111 -2.65 -6.69 12.73
C ASP A 111 -2.20 -6.90 11.27
N LEU A 112 -2.18 -8.15 10.83
CA LEU A 112 -1.92 -8.52 9.44
C LEU A 112 -3.23 -8.77 8.69
N TYR A 113 -3.47 -7.97 7.65
CA TYR A 113 -4.57 -8.16 6.70
C TYR A 113 -4.01 -8.70 5.38
N GLU A 114 -4.62 -9.73 4.82
CA GLU A 114 -4.19 -10.36 3.57
C GLU A 114 -5.36 -10.53 2.60
N SER A 115 -5.12 -10.24 1.32
CA SER A 115 -6.10 -10.49 0.26
C SER A 115 -6.09 -11.97 -0.16
N PRO A 116 -7.20 -12.51 -0.69
CA PRO A 116 -7.13 -13.73 -1.48
C PRO A 116 -6.20 -13.56 -2.68
N SER A 117 -5.75 -14.68 -3.24
CA SER A 117 -4.93 -14.62 -4.46
C SER A 117 -5.75 -14.08 -5.64
N PHE A 118 -5.14 -13.23 -6.45
CA PHE A 118 -5.68 -12.66 -7.69
C PHE A 118 -4.65 -12.76 -8.82
N ASP A 119 -5.04 -12.41 -10.04
CA ASP A 119 -4.16 -12.46 -11.20
C ASP A 119 -3.21 -11.26 -11.19
N HIS A 120 -1.90 -11.48 -11.31
CA HIS A 120 -0.93 -10.39 -11.50
C HIS A 120 -1.35 -9.47 -12.66
N GLY A 121 -1.31 -8.16 -12.44
CA GLY A 121 -1.80 -7.15 -13.39
C GLY A 121 -3.33 -6.98 -13.44
N ASN A 122 -4.09 -7.71 -12.62
CA ASN A 122 -5.55 -7.58 -12.53
C ASN A 122 -6.05 -7.73 -11.07
N PRO A 123 -5.69 -6.80 -10.16
CA PRO A 123 -6.13 -6.83 -8.76
C PRO A 123 -7.63 -6.55 -8.60
N PRO A 124 -8.27 -6.97 -7.48
CA PRO A 124 -9.61 -6.51 -7.10
C PRO A 124 -9.72 -4.98 -7.15
N LEU A 125 -10.88 -4.48 -7.59
CA LEU A 125 -11.10 -3.05 -7.83
C LEU A 125 -10.82 -2.21 -6.58
N GLU A 126 -11.19 -2.74 -5.41
CA GLU A 126 -11.06 -2.09 -4.11
C GLU A 126 -9.61 -1.83 -3.71
N ILE A 127 -8.64 -2.61 -4.22
CA ILE A 127 -7.21 -2.45 -3.89
C ILE A 127 -6.37 -2.04 -5.10
N LYS A 128 -7.00 -1.86 -6.27
CA LYS A 128 -6.30 -1.60 -7.52
C LYS A 128 -5.42 -0.36 -7.45
N GLY A 129 -5.93 0.74 -6.91
CA GLY A 129 -5.17 1.99 -6.78
C GLY A 129 -3.87 1.82 -5.97
N LEU A 130 -3.95 1.16 -4.82
CA LEU A 130 -2.80 0.87 -3.97
C LEU A 130 -1.80 -0.08 -4.64
N VAL A 131 -2.29 -1.19 -5.21
CA VAL A 131 -1.45 -2.20 -5.85
C VAL A 131 -0.71 -1.62 -7.05
N ASP A 132 -1.40 -0.92 -7.93
CA ASP A 132 -0.81 -0.33 -9.12
C ASP A 132 0.27 0.69 -8.75
N TYR A 133 0.02 1.52 -7.74
CA TYR A 133 0.98 2.52 -7.30
C TYR A 133 2.23 1.90 -6.66
N ILE A 134 2.09 0.85 -5.84
CA ILE A 134 3.24 0.11 -5.29
C ILE A 134 4.08 -0.50 -6.41
N ILE A 135 3.44 -1.07 -7.45
CA ILE A 135 4.13 -1.63 -8.61
C ILE A 135 4.84 -0.53 -9.40
N GLU A 136 4.20 0.61 -9.64
CA GLU A 136 4.78 1.76 -10.33
C GLU A 136 6.06 2.24 -9.62
N LEU A 137 6.01 2.44 -8.29
CA LEU A 137 7.17 2.85 -7.51
C LEU A 137 8.34 1.85 -7.62
N SER A 138 8.02 0.55 -7.68
CA SER A 138 9.03 -0.51 -7.80
C SER A 138 9.77 -0.52 -9.14
N GLN A 139 9.25 0.12 -10.20
CA GLN A 139 9.91 0.17 -11.49
C GLN A 139 11.26 0.91 -11.44
N SER A 140 11.43 1.83 -10.49
CA SER A 140 12.71 2.50 -10.24
C SER A 140 13.76 1.61 -9.55
N ALA A 141 13.33 0.48 -9.00
CA ALA A 141 14.18 -0.48 -8.31
C ALA A 141 14.52 -1.70 -9.18
N LYS A 142 13.73 -2.00 -10.20
CA LYS A 142 13.92 -3.14 -11.11
C LYS A 142 15.05 -2.88 -12.10
#